data_AF-A0A430R2W3-F1
#
_entry.id   AF-A0A430R2W3-F1
#
_cell.length_a   1.000
_cell.length_b   1.000
_cell.length_c   1.000
_cell.angle_alpha   90.00
_cell.angle_beta   90.00
_cell.angle_gamma   90.00
#
_symmetry.space_group_name_H-M   'P 1'
#
loop_
_entity.id
_entity.type
_entity.pdbx_description
1 polymer ?
#
loop_
_entity_poly.entity_id
_entity_poly.type
_entity_poly.pdbx_seq_one_letter_code
_entity_poly.pdbx_strand_id
1 'polypeptide(L)'
;PPPLPPLGPGEWLLLDLEAKGFSELPLHPLDLVRGRMREVGATPLSALRPGPVLTAGLVVAKQKPPTAQGYAFLVLEDGPIRRQVVVPPGLWERRYALFRDAKLLLVAGSFPGRPSGQRRPGPFWGTRRERTWQKKTSEGPKYPGCLGTCAADFGGQNPSPKSEA
;
A
#
# COMPACT_ATOMS: atom_id res chain seq x y z
N PRO A 1 -4.96 4.11 -44.64
CA PRO A 1 -4.47 3.29 -43.51
C PRO A 1 -5.66 2.54 -42.89
N PRO A 2 -5.50 1.30 -42.38
CA PRO A 2 -6.58 0.62 -41.69
C PRO A 2 -6.94 1.36 -40.38
N PRO A 3 -8.22 1.39 -39.98
CA PRO A 3 -8.64 1.98 -38.71
C PRO A 3 -8.10 1.16 -37.54
N LEU A 4 -7.56 1.84 -36.53
CA LEU A 4 -7.08 1.19 -35.29
C LEU A 4 -8.26 0.93 -34.34
N PRO A 5 -8.26 -0.20 -33.61
CA PRO A 5 -9.28 -0.47 -32.59
C PRO A 5 -9.23 0.58 -31.46
N PRO A 6 -10.38 0.93 -30.86
CA PRO A 6 -10.41 1.85 -29.73
C PRO A 6 -9.78 1.21 -28.50
N LEU A 7 -8.98 1.99 -27.76
CA LEU A 7 -8.37 1.57 -26.50
C LEU A 7 -9.42 1.43 -25.40
N GLY A 8 -9.32 0.35 -24.62
CA GLY A 8 -10.11 0.14 -23.41
C GLY A 8 -9.63 1.00 -22.23
N PRO A 9 -10.45 1.19 -21.18
CA PRO A 9 -10.10 2.04 -20.04
C PRO A 9 -8.80 1.65 -19.31
N GLY A 10 -8.51 0.34 -19.22
CA GLY A 10 -7.27 -0.16 -18.62
C GLY A 10 -6.04 0.12 -19.47
N GLU A 11 -6.17 0.04 -20.80
CA GLU A 11 -5.08 0.34 -21.74
C GLU A 11 -4.78 1.83 -21.75
N TRP A 12 -5.82 2.68 -21.73
CA TRP A 12 -5.68 4.12 -21.54
C TRP A 12 -4.95 4.47 -20.24
N LEU A 13 -5.37 3.87 -19.12
CA LEU A 13 -4.74 4.10 -17.83
C LEU A 13 -3.27 3.70 -17.84
N LEU A 14 -2.93 2.54 -18.41
CA LEU A 14 -1.55 2.08 -18.51
C LEU A 14 -0.71 3.06 -19.33
N LEU A 15 -1.19 3.45 -20.52
CA LEU A 15 -0.49 4.38 -21.40
C LEU A 15 -0.27 5.75 -20.75
N ASP A 16 -1.28 6.28 -20.06
CA ASP A 16 -1.15 7.53 -19.30
C ASP A 16 -0.10 7.41 -18.18
N LEU A 17 -0.13 6.31 -17.41
CA LEU A 17 0.83 6.09 -16.33
C LEU A 17 2.27 5.90 -16.85
N GLU A 18 2.44 5.25 -17.99
CA GLU A 18 3.76 5.09 -18.63
C GLU A 18 4.28 6.41 -19.22
N ALA A 19 3.42 7.17 -19.90
CA ALA A 19 3.81 8.39 -20.59
C ALA A 19 3.97 9.59 -19.65
N LYS A 20 3.07 9.73 -18.66
CA LYS A 20 2.95 10.93 -17.81
C LYS A 20 3.23 10.64 -16.33
N GLY A 21 3.15 9.38 -15.90
CA GLY A 21 3.19 9.01 -14.48
C GLY A 21 1.88 9.24 -13.71
N PHE A 22 0.85 9.80 -14.36
CA PHE A 22 -0.49 10.00 -13.82
C PHE A 22 -1.53 9.93 -14.95
N SER A 23 -2.78 9.62 -14.62
CA SER A 23 -3.90 9.62 -15.57
C SER A 23 -4.96 10.65 -15.16
N GLU A 24 -5.61 11.23 -16.16
CA GLU A 24 -6.75 12.14 -15.99
C GLU A 24 -8.07 11.39 -15.79
N LEU A 25 -8.08 10.08 -16.04
CA LEU A 25 -9.22 9.23 -15.74
C LEU A 25 -9.42 9.14 -14.22
N PRO A 26 -10.66 9.18 -13.71
CA PRO A 26 -10.97 8.92 -12.30
C PRO A 26 -10.90 7.41 -11.99
N LEU A 27 -9.84 6.75 -12.45
CA LEU A 27 -9.65 5.30 -12.38
C LEU A 27 -8.31 5.00 -11.72
N HIS A 28 -8.35 4.40 -10.53
CA HIS A 28 -7.13 3.96 -9.85
C HIS A 28 -6.75 2.55 -10.32
N PRO A 29 -5.46 2.17 -10.45
CA PRO A 29 -5.07 0.82 -10.90
C PRO A 29 -5.70 -0.33 -10.10
N LEU A 30 -5.92 -0.10 -8.80
CA LEU A 30 -6.57 -1.07 -7.92
C LEU A 30 -8.05 -1.32 -8.28
N ASP A 31 -8.71 -0.38 -8.96
CA ASP A 31 -10.10 -0.50 -9.36
C ASP A 31 -10.29 -1.55 -10.46
N LEU A 32 -9.29 -1.70 -11.35
CA LEU A 32 -9.27 -2.74 -12.38
C LEU A 32 -9.28 -4.15 -11.78
N VAL A 33 -8.64 -4.33 -10.63
CA VAL A 33 -8.54 -5.63 -9.93
C VAL A 33 -9.49 -5.75 -8.74
N ARG A 34 -10.38 -4.78 -8.54
CA ARG A 34 -11.24 -4.71 -7.34
C ARG A 34 -12.15 -5.91 -7.19
N GLY A 35 -12.69 -6.41 -8.29
CA GLY A 35 -13.55 -7.62 -8.29
C GLY A 35 -12.83 -8.80 -7.64
N ARG A 36 -11.62 -9.09 -8.11
CA ARG A 36 -10.77 -10.16 -7.57
C ARG A 36 -10.39 -9.93 -6.11
N MET A 37 -10.16 -8.67 -5.71
CA MET A 37 -9.89 -8.33 -4.31
C MET A 37 -11.10 -8.60 -3.40
N ARG A 38 -12.32 -8.38 -3.88
CA ARG A 38 -13.54 -8.71 -3.13
C ARG A 38 -13.74 -10.21 -2.99
N GLU A 39 -13.44 -10.98 -4.03
CA GLU A 39 -13.53 -12.45 -4.01
C GLU A 39 -12.62 -13.07 -2.94
N VAL A 40 -11.42 -12.51 -2.75
CA VAL A 40 -10.48 -12.96 -1.69
C VAL A 40 -10.80 -12.37 -0.30
N GLY A 41 -11.87 -11.59 -0.17
CA GLY A 41 -12.28 -10.97 1.10
C GLY A 41 -11.44 -9.77 1.53
N ALA A 42 -10.70 -9.13 0.61
CA ALA A 42 -9.91 -7.96 0.93
C ALA A 42 -10.81 -6.72 1.13
N THR A 43 -10.75 -6.15 2.31
CA THR A 43 -11.44 -4.92 2.67
C THR A 43 -10.68 -3.71 2.09
N PRO A 44 -11.35 -2.74 1.44
CA PRO A 44 -10.70 -1.55 0.91
C PRO A 44 -10.12 -0.68 2.03
N LEU A 45 -9.07 0.09 1.75
CA LEU A 45 -8.37 0.90 2.77
C LEU A 45 -9.28 1.94 3.44
N SER A 46 -10.33 2.38 2.72
CA SER A 46 -11.34 3.32 3.22
C SER A 46 -12.26 2.72 4.29
N ALA A 47 -12.45 1.40 4.29
CA ALA A 47 -13.41 0.71 5.15
C ALA A 47 -12.76 -0.11 6.28
N LEU A 48 -11.45 0.02 6.49
CA LEU A 48 -10.76 -0.70 7.55
C LEU A 48 -11.28 -0.32 8.94
N ARG A 49 -11.55 -1.34 9.74
CA ARG A 49 -11.93 -1.21 11.16
C ARG A 49 -10.83 -1.75 12.06
N PRO A 50 -10.71 -1.26 13.31
CA PRO A 50 -9.74 -1.79 14.26
C PRO A 50 -9.87 -3.31 14.44
N GLY A 51 -8.74 -4.00 14.50
CA GLY A 51 -8.67 -5.46 14.65
C GLY A 51 -8.03 -6.17 13.46
N PRO A 52 -8.21 -7.51 13.34
CA PRO A 52 -7.66 -8.28 12.24
C PRO A 52 -8.30 -7.85 10.91
N VAL A 53 -7.47 -7.62 9.90
CA VAL A 53 -7.88 -7.16 8.58
C VAL A 53 -7.14 -7.91 7.48
N LEU A 54 -7.81 -8.07 6.34
CA LEU A 54 -7.21 -8.40 5.06
C LEU A 54 -7.51 -7.23 4.13
N THR A 55 -6.48 -6.66 3.50
CA THR A 55 -6.64 -5.49 2.63
C THR A 55 -5.68 -5.54 1.46
N ALA A 56 -5.93 -4.77 0.41
CA ALA A 56 -5.04 -4.66 -0.73
C ALA A 56 -4.76 -3.20 -1.07
N GLY A 57 -3.57 -2.92 -1.58
CA GLY A 57 -3.22 -1.58 -2.03
C GLY A 57 -1.98 -1.55 -2.90
N LEU A 58 -1.89 -0.48 -3.70
CA LEU A 58 -0.73 -0.19 -4.53
C LEU A 58 0.41 0.36 -3.65
N VAL A 59 1.62 -0.17 -3.81
CA VAL A 59 2.77 0.28 -3.04
C VAL A 59 3.39 1.52 -3.67
N VAL A 60 3.17 2.67 -3.04
CA VAL A 60 3.67 3.96 -3.53
C VAL A 60 5.00 4.38 -2.91
N ALA A 61 5.35 3.83 -1.74
CA ALA A 61 6.64 4.07 -1.11
C ALA A 61 7.09 2.88 -0.25
N LYS A 62 8.41 2.67 -0.18
CA LYS A 62 9.06 1.64 0.64
C LYS A 62 10.25 2.25 1.35
N GLN A 63 10.35 2.09 2.67
CA GLN A 63 11.45 2.62 3.47
C GLN A 63 11.90 1.59 4.51
N LYS A 64 13.21 1.38 4.62
CA LYS A 64 13.82 0.54 5.68
C LYS A 64 14.99 1.30 6.29
N PRO A 65 14.72 2.30 7.15
CA PRO A 65 15.78 3.10 7.73
C PRO A 65 16.67 2.24 8.64
N PRO A 66 18.00 2.50 8.68
CA PRO A 66 18.94 1.70 9.48
C PRO A 66 18.65 1.76 10.99
N THR A 67 18.00 2.82 11.45
CA THR A 67 17.64 3.05 12.86
C THR A 67 16.41 2.26 13.32
N ALA A 68 15.65 1.63 12.41
CA ALA A 68 14.43 0.92 12.75
C ALA A 68 14.65 -0.55 13.09
N GLN A 69 15.85 -0.96 13.49
CA GLN A 69 16.15 -2.34 13.92
C GLN A 69 15.64 -3.41 12.92
N GLY A 70 15.75 -3.12 11.63
CA GLY A 70 15.32 -4.03 10.56
C GLY A 70 13.82 -3.99 10.22
N TYR A 71 12.99 -3.16 10.86
CA TYR A 71 11.62 -2.94 10.40
C TYR A 71 11.59 -2.15 9.09
N ALA A 72 10.61 -2.48 8.23
CA ALA A 72 10.33 -1.75 7.01
C ALA A 72 8.94 -1.11 7.06
N PHE A 73 8.80 0.00 6.36
CA PHE A 73 7.58 0.80 6.29
C PHE A 73 7.17 0.89 4.81
N LEU A 74 5.96 0.44 4.51
CA LEU A 74 5.37 0.53 3.19
C LEU A 74 4.21 1.51 3.24
N VAL A 75 3.98 2.23 2.16
CA VAL A 75 2.78 3.05 1.98
C VAL A 75 1.92 2.40 0.92
N LEU A 76 0.73 2.00 1.31
CA LEU A 76 -0.29 1.46 0.42
C LEU A 76 -1.28 2.57 0.03
N GLU A 77 -1.68 2.55 -1.22
CA GLU A 77 -2.67 3.44 -1.82
C GLU A 77 -3.86 2.65 -2.38
N ASP A 78 -5.05 3.19 -2.15
CA ASP A 78 -6.33 2.71 -2.64
C ASP A 78 -7.16 3.95 -3.00
N GLY A 79 -7.06 4.38 -4.26
CA GLY A 79 -7.62 5.65 -4.71
C GLY A 79 -7.08 6.82 -3.88
N PRO A 80 -7.93 7.69 -3.30
CA PRO A 80 -7.47 8.82 -2.50
C PRO A 80 -6.94 8.43 -1.11
N ILE A 81 -7.09 7.17 -0.70
CA ILE A 81 -6.75 6.72 0.65
C ILE A 81 -5.35 6.12 0.67
N ARG A 82 -4.51 6.65 1.58
CA ARG A 82 -3.18 6.12 1.85
C ARG A 82 -3.09 5.59 3.28
N ARG A 83 -2.46 4.43 3.45
CA ARG A 83 -2.20 3.81 4.77
C ARG A 83 -0.78 3.27 4.83
N GLN A 84 -0.15 3.42 6.00
CA GLN A 84 1.17 2.85 6.23
C GLN A 84 1.03 1.41 6.76
N VAL A 85 1.86 0.52 6.23
CA VAL A 85 2.01 -0.86 6.69
C VAL A 85 3.41 -1.02 7.27
N VAL A 86 3.48 -1.58 8.47
CA VAL A 86 4.74 -1.88 9.16
C VAL A 86 5.06 -3.36 8.97
N VAL A 87 6.26 -3.65 8.48
CA VAL A 87 6.71 -5.01 8.19
C VAL A 87 7.85 -5.37 9.16
N PRO A 88 7.71 -6.45 9.94
CA PRO A 88 8.77 -6.89 10.85
C PRO A 88 9.97 -7.47 10.08
N PRO A 89 11.19 -7.41 10.66
CA PRO A 89 12.42 -7.82 10.00
C PRO A 89 12.38 -9.26 9.46
N GLY A 90 11.97 -10.21 10.30
CA GLY A 90 11.92 -11.61 9.89
C GLY A 90 10.94 -11.89 8.73
N LEU A 91 9.88 -11.10 8.60
CA LEU A 91 8.98 -11.24 7.45
C LEU A 91 9.55 -10.59 6.19
N TRP A 92 10.18 -9.42 6.34
CA TRP A 92 10.87 -8.74 5.26
C TRP A 92 11.94 -9.65 4.63
N GLU A 93 12.74 -10.31 5.46
CA GLU A 93 13.81 -11.21 5.01
C GLU A 93 13.25 -12.44 4.30
N ARG A 94 12.24 -13.09 4.88
CA ARG A 94 11.61 -14.28 4.28
C ARG A 94 10.91 -14.01 2.95
N ARG A 95 10.38 -12.79 2.76
CA ARG A 95 9.61 -12.40 1.56
C ARG A 95 10.24 -11.22 0.83
N TYR A 96 11.58 -11.13 0.86
CA TYR A 96 12.30 -9.98 0.33
C TYR A 96 11.98 -9.71 -1.14
N ALA A 97 11.98 -10.75 -1.99
CA ALA A 97 11.66 -10.62 -3.42
C ALA A 97 10.27 -9.99 -3.64
N LEU A 98 9.26 -10.48 -2.90
CA LEU A 98 7.91 -9.95 -2.97
C LEU A 98 7.88 -8.48 -2.57
N PHE A 99 8.48 -8.10 -1.45
CA PHE A 99 8.48 -6.69 -1.03
C PHE A 99 9.32 -5.80 -1.92
N ARG A 100 10.34 -6.33 -2.60
CA ARG A 100 11.18 -5.60 -3.56
C ARG A 100 10.38 -5.28 -4.82
N ASP A 101 9.77 -6.29 -5.43
CA ASP A 101 9.28 -6.21 -6.82
C ASP A 101 7.79 -5.89 -6.90
N ALA A 102 6.98 -6.34 -5.93
CA ALA A 102 5.54 -6.17 -6.00
C ALA A 102 5.15 -4.68 -5.98
N LYS A 103 4.28 -4.34 -6.94
CA LYS A 103 3.62 -3.03 -7.06
C LYS A 103 2.26 -3.04 -6.37
N LEU A 104 1.63 -4.20 -6.27
CA LEU A 104 0.35 -4.41 -5.60
C LEU A 104 0.53 -5.45 -4.50
N LEU A 105 0.04 -5.16 -3.29
CA LEU A 105 0.13 -6.07 -2.16
C LEU A 105 -1.23 -6.35 -1.57
N LEU A 106 -1.56 -7.64 -1.43
CA LEU A 106 -2.55 -8.11 -0.46
C LEU A 106 -1.86 -8.25 0.90
N VAL A 107 -2.42 -7.67 1.95
CA VAL A 107 -1.85 -7.59 3.29
C VAL A 107 -2.90 -8.08 4.30
N ALA A 108 -2.63 -9.22 4.92
CA ALA A 108 -3.27 -9.60 6.17
C ALA A 108 -2.57 -8.90 7.34
N GLY A 109 -3.25 -8.61 8.45
CA GLY A 109 -2.59 -8.05 9.63
C GLY A 109 -3.59 -7.55 10.66
N SER A 110 -3.13 -6.72 11.60
CA SER A 110 -4.00 -6.03 12.56
C SER A 110 -3.94 -4.52 12.32
N PHE A 111 -5.11 -3.89 12.18
CA PHE A 111 -5.23 -2.45 12.08
C PHE A 111 -5.56 -1.88 13.46
N PRO A 112 -4.72 -1.00 14.06
CA PRO A 112 -4.99 -0.44 15.38
C PRO A 112 -6.11 0.62 15.37
N GLY A 113 -6.62 0.99 14.20
CA GLY A 113 -7.52 2.13 14.04
C GLY A 113 -6.78 3.44 13.85
N ARG A 114 -7.54 4.54 13.80
CA ARG A 114 -6.97 5.88 13.82
C ARG A 114 -6.62 6.23 15.27
N PRO A 115 -5.42 6.76 15.58
CA PRO A 115 -5.16 7.27 16.92
C PRO A 115 -6.21 8.34 17.23
N SER A 116 -7.03 8.06 18.25
CA SER A 116 -8.03 8.99 18.77
C SER A 116 -7.30 10.21 19.35
N GLY A 117 -7.08 11.25 18.54
CA GLY A 117 -6.45 12.48 19.01
C GLY A 117 -5.61 13.28 17.99
N GLN A 118 -5.25 12.72 16.84
CA GLN A 118 -4.44 13.47 15.86
C GLN A 118 -5.34 14.37 14.99
N ARG A 119 -5.68 15.56 15.53
CA ARG A 119 -6.15 16.70 14.73
C ARG A 119 -5.11 16.95 13.63
N ARG A 120 -5.58 17.26 12.42
CA ARG A 120 -4.72 17.69 11.29
C ARG A 120 -3.81 18.82 11.81
N PRO A 121 -2.47 18.79 11.64
CA PRO A 121 -1.71 20.01 11.80
C PRO A 121 -2.14 20.95 10.67
N GLY A 122 -2.77 22.07 11.01
CA GLY A 122 -2.90 23.19 10.08
C GLY A 122 -1.50 23.71 9.71
N PRO A 123 -1.38 24.57 8.69
CA PRO A 123 -0.08 25.09 8.26
C PRO A 123 0.50 25.95 9.38
N PHE A 124 1.45 25.39 10.14
CA PHE A 124 2.13 26.10 11.23
C PHE A 124 3.54 26.48 10.78
N TRP A 125 3.70 27.74 10.39
CA TRP A 125 4.99 28.40 10.25
C TRP A 125 5.37 28.96 11.63
N GLY A 126 6.39 28.38 12.27
CA GLY A 126 6.89 28.87 13.55
C GLY A 126 8.12 28.11 14.02
N THR A 127 9.29 28.77 13.94
CA THR A 127 10.53 28.30 14.53
C THR A 127 10.42 28.38 16.06
N ARG A 128 10.51 27.25 16.76
CA ARG A 128 10.65 27.26 18.22
C ARG A 128 11.68 26.23 18.65
N ARG A 129 12.69 26.76 19.35
CA ARG A 129 13.89 26.10 19.87
C ARG A 129 13.61 24.89 20.74
N GLU A 130 14.57 23.98 20.66
CA GLU A 130 14.97 22.87 21.53
C GLU A 130 14.18 22.66 22.82
N ARG A 131 13.61 21.45 22.93
CA ARG A 131 13.47 20.77 24.22
C ARG A 131 14.13 19.40 24.11
N THR A 132 15.24 19.27 24.83
CA THR A 132 15.99 18.06 25.10
C THR A 132 15.07 16.96 25.63
N TRP A 133 14.99 15.84 24.91
CA TRP A 133 14.39 14.60 25.42
C TRP A 133 15.50 13.75 26.05
N GLN A 134 15.66 13.87 27.35
CA GLN A 134 16.47 12.97 28.16
C GLN A 134 15.77 11.61 28.34
N LYS A 135 16.56 10.54 28.25
CA LYS A 135 16.19 9.12 28.43
C LYS A 135 15.65 8.80 29.82
N LYS A 136 14.60 7.97 29.88
CA LYS A 136 14.27 6.88 30.84
C LYS A 136 13.04 6.18 30.22
N THR A 137 12.85 4.86 30.13
CA THR A 137 13.52 3.64 30.57
C THR A 137 12.93 2.49 29.72
N SER A 138 13.54 1.31 29.81
CA SER A 138 13.15 0.00 29.27
C SER A 138 11.63 -0.27 29.16
N GLU A 139 11.07 -0.12 27.96
CA GLU A 139 9.77 -0.68 27.58
C GLU A 139 9.89 -1.16 26.13
N GLY A 140 9.18 -2.25 25.81
CA GLY A 140 9.31 -3.02 24.56
C GLY A 140 9.13 -2.22 23.27
N PRO A 141 9.27 -2.88 22.10
CA PRO A 141 9.26 -2.20 20.81
C PRO A 141 8.02 -1.30 20.69
N LYS A 142 8.28 -0.03 20.39
CA LYS A 142 7.36 1.11 20.32
C LYS A 142 6.28 1.01 19.21
N TYR A 143 6.00 -0.20 18.73
CA TYR A 143 5.15 -0.51 17.59
C TYR A 143 4.08 -1.52 18.02
N PRO A 144 2.96 -1.08 18.63
CA PRO A 144 1.87 -1.97 18.97
C PRO A 144 1.12 -2.32 17.68
N GLY A 145 1.43 -3.45 17.07
CA GLY A 145 0.78 -3.86 15.82
C GLY A 145 1.43 -5.07 15.12
N CYS A 146 1.92 -6.04 15.88
CA CYS A 146 2.34 -7.32 15.30
C CYS A 146 1.13 -8.26 15.22
N LEU A 147 0.75 -8.67 14.02
CA LEU A 147 0.23 -10.02 13.72
C LEU A 147 0.31 -10.23 12.20
N GLY A 148 0.80 -11.42 11.82
CA GLY A 148 1.55 -11.69 10.60
C GLY A 148 0.90 -11.22 9.30
N THR A 149 1.69 -10.56 8.47
CA THR A 149 1.24 -10.18 7.14
C THR A 149 1.55 -11.28 6.12
N CYS A 150 0.49 -11.87 5.56
CA CYS A 150 0.62 -12.66 4.35
C CYS A 150 0.58 -11.69 3.18
N ALA A 151 1.77 -11.29 2.70
CA ALA A 151 1.92 -10.56 1.46
C ALA A 151 1.85 -11.54 0.28
N ALA A 152 0.89 -11.38 -0.63
CA ALA A 152 0.79 -12.13 -1.87
C ALA A 152 0.84 -11.14 -3.05
N ASP A 153 1.64 -11.46 -4.07
CA ASP A 153 1.71 -10.70 -5.31
C ASP A 153 0.57 -11.15 -6.23
N PHE A 154 -0.34 -10.23 -6.55
CA PHE A 154 -1.36 -10.46 -7.57
C PHE A 154 -0.86 -9.88 -8.89
N GLY A 155 0.24 -10.46 -9.39
CA GLY A 155 0.71 -10.24 -10.75
C GLY A 155 -0.42 -10.62 -11.72
N GLY A 156 -0.84 -9.65 -12.53
CA GLY A 156 -1.87 -9.84 -13.54
C GLY A 156 -1.44 -10.86 -14.58
N GLN A 157 -1.90 -12.09 -14.45
CA GLN A 157 -2.09 -12.95 -15.61
C GLN A 157 -3.31 -12.44 -16.35
N ASN A 158 -3.06 -11.69 -17.43
CA ASN A 158 -4.05 -11.40 -18.45
C ASN A 158 -4.42 -12.73 -19.11
N PRO A 159 -5.69 -13.19 -19.09
CA PRO A 159 -6.06 -14.35 -19.89
C PRO A 159 -5.96 -13.95 -21.37
N SER A 160 -4.92 -14.42 -22.05
CA SER A 160 -4.87 -14.34 -23.52
C SER A 160 -6.15 -14.93 -24.10
N PRO A 161 -6.81 -14.27 -25.06
CA PRO A 161 -7.90 -14.91 -25.78
C PRO A 161 -7.30 -16.07 -26.57
N LYS A 162 -7.76 -17.29 -26.27
CA LYS A 162 -7.49 -18.45 -27.10
C LYS A 162 -7.97 -18.13 -28.51
N SER A 163 -7.05 -18.18 -29.47
CA SER A 163 -7.38 -18.35 -30.87
C SER A 163 -7.90 -19.77 -31.05
N GLU A 164 -9.10 -19.91 -31.56
CA GLU A 164 -9.60 -21.19 -32.08
C GLU A 164 -10.49 -20.90 -33.29
N ALA A 165 -10.04 -21.47 -34.42
CA ALA A 165 -10.69 -21.74 -35.71
C ALA A 165 -11.25 -20.57 -36.55
#